data_AF-A0A815SAN5-F1
#
_entry.id   AF-A0A815SAN5-F1
#
_cell.length_a   1.000
_cell.length_b   1.000
_cell.length_c   1.000
_cell.angle_alpha   90.00
_cell.angle_beta   90.00
_cell.angle_gamma   90.00
#
_symmetry.space_group_name_H-M   'P 1'
#
loop_
_entity.id
_entity.type
_entity.pdbx_description
1 polymer ?
#
loop_
_entity_poly.entity_id
_entity_poly.type
_entity_poly.pdbx_seq_one_letter_code
_entity_poly.pdbx_strand_id
1 'polypeptide(L)'
;MAIANALFDTEDDEDTNNLRYVDIPYAANDIKQFLSIIMNSPLLPIEEAIKPLVHLIDDIATKVYIIKQKLTTDDTDDLTLDELAAIHLYIWEGSQPTKCIYYLLNEIIRHEFPEEFQLWHPYLNLLLTALGKLPSIGHHCIVYRGVRLCDLSNEYKDDGIYTWWTFGSCLRSLDQMKSPRFLGKQGVRTVFKIDCYSGKRLPLSEDDEIILTPGFHFQVVGKLRSLDDLNTIYIREISSSSTEIILPVPVVTTIEEPEEPLSLIVKTIPQGKSSMKSRKSLKNTTYRIIKMSKVLHVCSDHILELSGKRLRIDDLKHILNERLTQKITILNLSKTNLTKAKVKVIAEILRTNLTLIELNLSYNPLDNAG
;
A
#
# COMPACT_ATOMS: atom_id res chain seq x y z
N MET A 1 11.26 0.39 -37.51
CA MET A 1 11.06 -1.02 -37.90
C MET A 1 12.33 -1.76 -37.50
N ALA A 2 12.22 -2.74 -36.59
CA ALA A 2 13.28 -3.58 -36.00
C ALA A 2 14.35 -2.87 -35.13
N ILE A 3 14.24 -3.05 -33.81
CA ILE A 3 15.28 -3.45 -32.82
C ILE A 3 14.61 -3.34 -31.44
N ALA A 4 13.98 -4.42 -30.98
CA ALA A 4 13.57 -4.63 -29.57
C ALA A 4 13.17 -6.09 -29.27
N ASN A 5 13.73 -7.07 -30.00
CA ASN A 5 13.51 -8.49 -29.73
C ASN A 5 14.88 -9.18 -29.63
N ALA A 6 15.48 -9.13 -28.44
CA ALA A 6 16.50 -10.05 -27.96
C ALA A 6 17.01 -9.49 -26.62
N LEU A 7 16.42 -9.94 -25.50
CA LEU A 7 17.01 -9.96 -24.15
C LEU A 7 15.95 -10.41 -23.11
N PHE A 8 15.23 -11.50 -23.36
CA PHE A 8 14.48 -12.21 -22.33
C PHE A 8 14.48 -13.69 -22.67
N ASP A 9 15.66 -14.30 -22.50
CA ASP A 9 15.81 -15.75 -22.39
C ASP A 9 16.83 -16.00 -21.29
N THR A 10 16.34 -15.94 -20.05
CA THR A 10 16.98 -16.57 -18.89
C THR A 10 15.87 -17.14 -18.03
N GLU A 11 15.81 -18.47 -18.01
CA GLU A 11 15.08 -19.29 -17.06
C GLU A 11 15.50 -18.93 -15.61
N ASP A 12 14.57 -19.14 -14.68
CA ASP A 12 14.70 -19.05 -13.22
C ASP A 12 14.91 -17.64 -12.60
N ASP A 13 13.80 -16.97 -12.29
CA ASP A 13 13.73 -16.03 -11.16
C ASP A 13 12.41 -16.25 -10.40
N GLU A 14 12.50 -17.03 -9.31
CA GLU A 14 11.42 -17.33 -8.35
C GLU A 14 10.91 -16.04 -7.66
N ASP A 15 9.69 -15.63 -8.03
CA ASP A 15 8.57 -15.29 -7.14
C ASP A 15 8.79 -14.32 -5.94
N THR A 16 9.79 -13.42 -5.97
CA THR A 16 10.03 -12.48 -4.84
C THR A 16 9.43 -11.07 -5.00
N ASN A 17 8.80 -10.74 -6.12
CA ASN A 17 8.57 -9.33 -6.47
C ASN A 17 7.11 -8.94 -6.77
N ASN A 18 6.07 -9.51 -6.14
CA ASN A 18 4.72 -8.91 -6.27
C ASN A 18 3.79 -9.28 -5.10
N LEU A 19 3.96 -8.60 -3.97
CA LEU A 19 3.15 -8.82 -2.76
C LEU A 19 1.97 -7.85 -2.71
N ARG A 20 0.79 -8.30 -3.17
CA ARG A 20 -0.51 -7.66 -2.88
C ARG A 20 -1.00 -8.17 -1.51
N TYR A 21 -0.71 -7.42 -0.44
CA TYR A 21 -1.08 -7.78 0.93
C TYR A 21 -2.54 -7.46 1.29
N VAL A 22 -2.97 -8.02 2.41
CA VAL A 22 -4.31 -8.30 2.91
C VAL A 22 -5.27 -7.10 3.02
N ASP A 23 -6.50 -7.29 2.53
CA ASP A 23 -7.68 -6.44 2.77
C ASP A 23 -8.39 -6.92 4.06
N ILE A 24 -7.81 -6.61 5.22
CA ILE A 24 -8.45 -6.84 6.52
C ILE A 24 -9.34 -5.62 6.83
N PRO A 25 -10.61 -5.82 7.20
CA PRO A 25 -11.48 -4.72 7.61
C PRO A 25 -11.10 -4.19 9.01
N TYR A 26 -10.95 -2.87 9.15
CA TYR A 26 -10.65 -2.16 10.41
C TYR A 26 -11.75 -1.14 10.76
N ALA A 27 -11.78 -0.68 12.02
CA ALA A 27 -12.81 0.20 12.56
C ALA A 27 -12.78 1.62 11.93
N ALA A 28 -13.98 2.16 11.69
CA ALA A 28 -14.27 3.19 10.68
C ALA A 28 -14.15 4.67 11.10
N ASN A 29 -14.06 4.98 12.38
CA ASN A 29 -14.36 6.35 12.84
C ASN A 29 -13.28 7.37 12.48
N ASP A 30 -12.01 6.99 12.52
CA ASP A 30 -10.91 7.93 12.26
C ASP A 30 -10.79 8.26 10.76
N ILE A 31 -11.19 7.33 9.89
CA ILE A 31 -10.95 7.43 8.44
C ILE A 31 -11.91 8.39 7.75
N LYS A 32 -13.19 8.42 8.16
CA LYS A 32 -14.16 9.39 7.63
C LYS A 32 -13.77 10.83 7.94
N GLN A 33 -13.43 11.09 9.20
CA GLN A 33 -13.01 12.43 9.62
C GLN A 33 -11.76 12.83 8.86
N PHE A 34 -10.84 11.90 8.71
CA PHE A 34 -9.59 12.09 8.01
C PHE A 34 -9.77 12.40 6.50
N LEU A 35 -10.59 11.64 5.78
CA LEU A 35 -10.88 11.88 4.36
C LEU A 35 -11.58 13.23 4.13
N SER A 36 -12.44 13.65 5.06
CA SER A 36 -13.07 14.97 4.95
C SER A 36 -12.05 16.11 5.08
N ILE A 37 -10.97 15.95 5.86
CA ILE A 37 -9.89 16.95 5.94
C ILE A 37 -9.12 17.03 4.61
N ILE A 38 -8.83 15.88 3.99
CA ILE A 38 -8.12 15.83 2.71
C ILE A 38 -8.93 16.53 1.63
N MET A 39 -10.22 16.17 1.51
CA MET A 39 -11.08 16.66 0.43
C MET A 39 -11.40 18.15 0.52
N ASN A 40 -11.24 18.76 1.71
CA ASN A 40 -11.39 20.20 1.92
C ASN A 40 -10.08 20.99 1.71
N SER A 41 -8.96 20.31 1.42
CA SER A 41 -7.68 20.95 1.14
C SER A 41 -7.62 21.46 -0.31
N PRO A 42 -6.85 22.52 -0.60
CA PRO A 42 -6.70 23.00 -1.98
C PRO A 42 -6.11 21.92 -2.88
N LEU A 43 -6.62 21.82 -4.10
CA LEU A 43 -6.07 20.95 -5.12
C LEU A 43 -4.74 21.54 -5.61
N LEU A 44 -3.67 20.74 -5.58
CA LEU A 44 -2.33 21.18 -5.99
C LEU A 44 -1.91 20.48 -7.28
N PRO A 45 -1.10 21.14 -8.14
CA PRO A 45 -0.44 20.48 -9.27
C PRO A 45 0.37 19.27 -8.80
N ILE A 46 0.53 18.27 -9.66
CA ILE A 46 1.14 16.99 -9.25
C ILE A 46 2.57 17.19 -8.71
N GLU A 47 3.36 18.10 -9.28
CA GLU A 47 4.72 18.41 -8.83
C GLU A 47 4.75 18.92 -7.38
N GLU A 48 3.77 19.73 -6.98
CA GLU A 48 3.62 20.22 -5.60
C GLU A 48 3.06 19.11 -4.70
N ALA A 49 2.09 18.35 -5.20
CA ALA A 49 1.41 17.30 -4.45
C ALA A 49 2.37 16.18 -4.00
N ILE A 50 3.41 15.88 -4.79
CA ILE A 50 4.41 14.85 -4.46
C ILE A 50 5.58 15.35 -3.61
N LYS A 51 5.75 16.68 -3.40
CA LYS A 51 6.91 17.22 -2.66
C LYS A 51 7.13 16.57 -1.29
N PRO A 52 6.10 16.30 -0.46
CA PRO A 52 6.31 15.65 0.83
C PRO A 52 6.80 14.19 0.71
N LEU A 53 6.59 13.56 -0.45
CA LEU A 53 6.88 12.14 -0.70
C LEU A 53 8.28 11.88 -1.29
N VAL A 54 9.01 12.92 -1.72
CA VAL A 54 10.33 12.78 -2.38
C VAL A 54 11.39 12.08 -1.54
N HIS A 55 11.26 12.12 -0.21
CA HIS A 55 12.18 11.42 0.70
C HIS A 55 11.76 9.97 0.98
N LEU A 56 10.53 9.61 0.63
CA LEU A 56 9.95 8.28 0.84
C LEU A 56 10.06 7.42 -0.42
N ILE A 57 9.96 8.07 -1.58
CA ILE A 57 9.83 7.39 -2.88
C ILE A 57 10.94 7.87 -3.80
N ASP A 58 11.87 6.97 -4.08
CA ASP A 58 12.98 7.21 -4.98
C ASP A 58 12.46 7.60 -6.38
N ASP A 59 13.06 8.65 -6.95
CA ASP A 59 12.84 9.16 -8.30
C ASP A 59 11.38 9.54 -8.62
N ILE A 60 10.54 9.84 -7.62
CA ILE A 60 9.13 10.19 -7.83
C ILE A 60 8.94 11.39 -8.77
N ALA A 61 9.78 12.43 -8.65
CA ALA A 61 9.73 13.60 -9.54
C ALA A 61 10.08 13.23 -10.99
N THR A 62 11.10 12.37 -11.18
CA THR A 62 11.49 11.87 -12.50
C THR A 62 10.37 11.04 -13.14
N LYS A 63 9.68 10.21 -12.34
CA LYS A 63 8.52 9.43 -12.80
C LYS A 63 7.40 10.34 -13.28
N VAL A 64 7.04 11.36 -12.49
CA VAL A 64 6.02 12.36 -12.88
C VAL A 64 6.40 13.06 -14.18
N TYR A 65 7.67 13.48 -14.32
CA TYR A 65 8.15 14.06 -15.57
C TYR A 65 7.97 13.12 -16.76
N ILE A 66 8.41 11.85 -16.64
CA ILE A 66 8.26 10.85 -17.72
C ILE A 66 6.78 10.60 -18.06
N ILE A 67 5.91 10.52 -17.05
CA ILE A 67 4.46 10.36 -17.23
C ILE A 67 3.91 11.53 -18.04
N LYS A 68 4.15 12.77 -17.63
CA LYS A 68 3.65 13.96 -18.32
C LYS A 68 4.14 14.08 -19.76
N GLN A 69 5.36 13.62 -20.08
CA GLN A 69 5.86 13.62 -21.46
C GLN A 69 5.16 12.60 -22.37
N LYS A 70 4.59 11.54 -21.78
CA LYS A 70 3.89 10.48 -22.53
C LYS A 70 2.39 10.71 -22.64
N LEU A 71 1.81 11.51 -21.74
CA LEU A 71 0.39 11.76 -21.70
C LEU A 71 -0.01 12.89 -22.67
N THR A 72 -1.08 12.65 -23.38
CA THR A 72 -1.84 13.67 -24.13
C THR A 72 -3.21 13.79 -23.48
N THR A 73 -3.74 15.02 -23.37
CA THR A 73 -5.07 15.27 -22.78
C THR A 73 -6.22 14.86 -23.71
N ASP A 74 -5.90 14.40 -24.92
CA ASP A 74 -6.86 14.15 -26.00
C ASP A 74 -7.77 12.92 -25.75
N ASP A 75 -7.48 12.10 -24.73
CA ASP A 75 -8.19 10.83 -24.46
C ASP A 75 -9.11 10.86 -23.22
N THR A 76 -9.13 11.94 -22.45
CA THR A 76 -9.96 12.06 -21.23
C THR A 76 -10.51 13.47 -21.06
N ASP A 77 -11.63 13.77 -21.73
CA ASP A 77 -12.22 15.12 -21.83
C ASP A 77 -12.42 15.83 -20.48
N ASP A 78 -12.54 15.09 -19.37
CA ASP A 78 -12.83 15.64 -18.03
C ASP A 78 -11.62 15.72 -17.07
N LEU A 79 -10.50 15.07 -17.40
CA LEU A 79 -9.30 15.02 -16.54
C LEU A 79 -8.25 16.03 -16.99
N THR A 80 -7.72 16.78 -16.04
CA THR A 80 -6.50 17.57 -16.25
C THR A 80 -5.28 16.66 -16.39
N LEU A 81 -4.21 17.17 -17.01
CA LEU A 81 -2.95 16.44 -17.13
C LEU A 81 -2.39 16.02 -15.75
N ASP A 82 -2.58 16.84 -14.71
CA ASP A 82 -2.13 16.54 -13.34
C ASP A 82 -2.92 15.39 -12.72
N GLU A 83 -4.23 15.37 -12.91
CA GLU A 83 -5.12 14.31 -12.43
C GLU A 83 -4.83 12.97 -13.13
N LEU A 84 -4.68 13.01 -14.46
CA LEU A 84 -4.30 11.82 -15.23
C LEU A 84 -2.91 11.32 -14.82
N ALA A 85 -1.94 12.22 -14.65
CA ALA A 85 -0.62 11.86 -14.17
C ALA A 85 -0.65 11.25 -12.75
N ALA A 86 -1.56 11.70 -11.87
CA ALA A 86 -1.70 11.16 -10.53
C ALA A 86 -2.21 9.70 -10.55
N ILE A 87 -3.18 9.41 -11.42
CA ILE A 87 -3.67 8.04 -11.68
C ILE A 87 -2.54 7.16 -12.23
N HIS A 88 -1.82 7.63 -13.25
CA HIS A 88 -0.71 6.89 -13.84
C HIS A 88 0.42 6.62 -12.85
N LEU A 89 0.73 7.59 -11.99
CA LEU A 89 1.75 7.43 -10.96
C LEU A 89 1.33 6.40 -9.90
N TYR A 90 0.03 6.31 -9.59
CA TYR A 90 -0.51 5.33 -8.66
C TYR A 90 -0.30 3.90 -9.16
N ILE A 91 -0.63 3.63 -10.44
CA ILE A 91 -0.47 2.31 -11.07
C ILE A 91 0.94 2.02 -11.57
N TRP A 92 1.88 2.96 -11.43
CA TRP A 92 3.24 2.77 -11.92
C TRP A 92 3.96 1.67 -11.14
N GLU A 93 4.16 0.52 -11.77
CA GLU A 93 5.01 -0.54 -11.27
C GLU A 93 6.45 -0.32 -11.74
N GLY A 94 7.33 -0.01 -10.80
CA GLY A 94 8.77 0.04 -11.05
C GLY A 94 9.45 -1.31 -10.81
N SER A 95 10.77 -1.35 -10.96
CA SER A 95 11.58 -2.55 -10.67
C SER A 95 11.55 -2.99 -9.20
N GLN A 96 11.09 -2.12 -8.29
CA GLN A 96 10.92 -2.39 -6.87
C GLN A 96 9.45 -2.20 -6.47
N PRO A 97 8.62 -3.26 -6.54
CA PRO A 97 7.20 -3.18 -6.21
C PRO A 97 6.91 -2.73 -4.78
N THR A 98 7.80 -3.01 -3.82
CA THR A 98 7.67 -2.57 -2.42
C THR A 98 7.92 -1.07 -2.20
N LYS A 99 8.27 -0.34 -3.27
CA LYS A 99 8.50 1.11 -3.25
C LYS A 99 7.60 1.88 -4.22
N CYS A 100 6.61 1.23 -4.84
CA CYS A 100 5.65 1.94 -5.67
C CYS A 100 4.60 2.66 -4.80
N ILE A 101 3.94 3.67 -5.37
CA ILE A 101 2.91 4.45 -4.67
C ILE A 101 1.77 3.55 -4.21
N TYR A 102 1.25 2.71 -5.11
CA TYR A 102 0.19 1.74 -4.80
C TYR A 102 0.48 0.96 -3.51
N TYR A 103 1.71 0.44 -3.39
CA TYR A 103 2.10 -0.40 -2.27
C TYR A 103 2.18 0.41 -0.98
N LEU A 104 2.92 1.52 -1.01
CA LEU A 104 3.17 2.35 0.17
C LEU A 104 1.89 3.03 0.70
N LEU A 105 1.03 3.51 -0.20
CA LEU A 105 -0.23 4.14 0.17
C LEU A 105 -1.19 3.14 0.82
N ASN A 106 -1.37 1.96 0.24
CA ASN A 106 -2.21 0.93 0.84
C ASN A 106 -1.61 0.35 2.12
N GLU A 107 -0.28 0.35 2.26
CA GLU A 107 0.40 -0.02 3.50
C GLU A 107 0.10 0.98 4.63
N ILE A 108 0.24 2.29 4.38
CA ILE A 108 0.03 3.29 5.43
C ILE A 108 -1.46 3.43 5.83
N ILE A 109 -2.39 3.24 4.88
CA ILE A 109 -3.85 3.22 5.17
C ILE A 109 -4.20 2.09 6.15
N ARG A 110 -3.56 0.92 6.03
CA ARG A 110 -3.82 -0.23 6.91
C ARG A 110 -3.34 -0.04 8.35
N HIS A 111 -2.40 0.87 8.57
CA HIS A 111 -1.78 1.11 9.88
C HIS A 111 -2.39 2.34 10.59
N GLU A 112 -3.66 2.64 10.35
CA GLU A 112 -4.44 3.64 11.11
C GLU A 112 -3.83 5.06 11.12
N PHE A 113 -3.54 5.61 9.93
CA PHE A 113 -3.23 7.03 9.71
C PHE A 113 -2.21 7.61 10.71
N PRO A 114 -0.99 7.06 10.76
CA PRO A 114 0.04 7.60 11.64
C PRO A 114 0.39 9.04 11.20
N GLU A 115 1.05 9.84 12.04
CA GLU A 115 1.37 11.25 11.71
C GLU A 115 2.02 11.43 10.32
N GLU A 116 2.80 10.44 9.86
CA GLU A 116 3.43 10.46 8.54
C GLU A 116 2.44 10.38 7.38
N PHE A 117 1.20 9.95 7.62
CA PHE A 117 0.11 9.97 6.64
C PHE A 117 -0.16 11.39 6.15
N GLN A 118 0.10 12.41 6.97
CA GLN A 118 -0.05 13.82 6.56
C GLN A 118 0.76 14.19 5.32
N LEU A 119 1.89 13.50 5.08
CA LEU A 119 2.70 13.68 3.87
C LEU A 119 1.96 13.27 2.60
N TRP A 120 0.97 12.39 2.70
CA TRP A 120 0.19 11.87 1.57
C TRP A 120 -1.01 12.74 1.24
N HIS A 121 -1.43 13.69 2.09
CA HIS A 121 -2.66 14.46 1.89
C HIS A 121 -2.73 15.13 0.52
N PRO A 122 -1.69 15.87 0.05
CA PRO A 122 -1.80 16.60 -1.21
C PRO A 122 -1.95 15.66 -2.40
N TYR A 123 -1.17 14.58 -2.43
CA TYR A 123 -1.23 13.56 -3.47
C TYR A 123 -2.57 12.79 -3.44
N LEU A 124 -3.04 12.40 -2.26
CA LEU A 124 -4.29 11.66 -2.10
C LEU A 124 -5.50 12.51 -2.49
N ASN A 125 -5.50 13.82 -2.18
CA ASN A 125 -6.53 14.74 -2.64
C ASN A 125 -6.61 14.77 -4.18
N LEU A 126 -5.45 14.92 -4.84
CA LEU A 126 -5.37 14.93 -6.29
C LEU A 126 -5.84 13.60 -6.90
N LEU A 127 -5.39 12.46 -6.35
CA LEU A 127 -5.78 11.13 -6.82
C LEU A 127 -7.28 10.87 -6.65
N LEU A 128 -7.86 11.18 -5.48
CA LEU A 128 -9.29 10.97 -5.22
C LEU A 128 -10.16 11.88 -6.08
N THR A 129 -9.73 13.13 -6.31
CA THR A 129 -10.41 14.06 -7.21
C THR A 129 -10.41 13.53 -8.65
N ALA A 130 -9.26 13.06 -9.13
CA ALA A 130 -9.13 12.44 -10.45
C ALA A 130 -10.05 11.22 -10.60
N LEU A 131 -10.04 10.30 -9.63
CA LEU A 131 -10.90 9.12 -9.65
C LEU A 131 -12.39 9.46 -9.53
N GLY A 132 -12.73 10.56 -8.86
CA GLY A 132 -14.10 11.07 -8.74
C GLY A 132 -14.72 11.48 -10.07
N LYS A 133 -13.90 12.01 -10.98
CA LYS A 133 -14.31 12.42 -12.33
C LYS A 133 -14.50 11.24 -13.29
N LEU A 134 -13.90 10.09 -13.01
CA LEU A 134 -14.08 8.90 -13.84
C LEU A 134 -15.52 8.37 -13.73
N PRO A 135 -16.12 7.89 -14.83
CA PRO A 135 -17.42 7.25 -14.77
C PRO A 135 -17.34 5.98 -13.91
N SER A 136 -18.34 5.80 -13.04
CA SER A 136 -18.55 4.50 -12.39
C SER A 136 -19.04 3.49 -13.43
N ILE A 137 -18.75 2.20 -13.22
CA ILE A 137 -19.24 1.13 -14.09
C ILE A 137 -20.78 1.18 -14.21
N GLY A 138 -21.48 1.58 -13.13
CA GLY A 138 -22.89 1.99 -13.15
C GLY A 138 -23.89 0.82 -13.27
N HIS A 139 -23.40 -0.39 -13.56
CA HIS A 139 -24.15 -1.63 -13.52
C HIS A 139 -23.39 -2.65 -12.68
N HIS A 140 -24.10 -3.61 -12.10
CA HIS A 140 -23.50 -4.72 -11.38
C HIS A 140 -22.55 -5.50 -12.29
N CYS A 141 -21.27 -5.51 -11.94
CA CYS A 141 -20.20 -6.14 -12.69
C CYS A 141 -19.33 -6.97 -11.74
N ILE A 142 -19.02 -8.19 -12.17
CA ILE A 142 -18.10 -9.07 -11.44
C ILE A 142 -16.66 -8.68 -11.75
N VAL A 143 -15.93 -8.31 -10.71
CA VAL A 143 -14.48 -8.09 -10.75
C VAL A 143 -13.77 -9.02 -9.77
N TYR A 144 -12.48 -9.23 -10.00
CA TYR A 144 -11.65 -10.16 -9.26
C TYR A 144 -10.47 -9.43 -8.65
N ARG A 145 -10.19 -9.71 -7.38
CA ARG A 145 -9.01 -9.21 -6.68
C ARG A 145 -8.31 -10.36 -5.98
N GLY A 146 -6.99 -10.41 -6.10
CA GLY A 146 -6.18 -11.49 -5.56
C GLY A 146 -5.31 -11.04 -4.42
N VAL A 147 -5.25 -11.89 -3.40
CA VAL A 147 -4.35 -11.75 -2.25
C VAL A 147 -3.55 -13.04 -2.16
N ARG A 148 -2.22 -12.91 -2.12
CA ARG A 148 -1.31 -14.05 -2.08
C ARG A 148 -0.89 -14.39 -0.66
N LEU A 149 -0.41 -15.62 -0.50
CA LEU A 149 0.25 -16.11 0.71
C LEU A 149 -0.64 -16.07 1.96
N CYS A 150 -1.97 -16.02 1.79
CA CYS A 150 -2.91 -16.01 2.90
C CYS A 150 -4.30 -16.58 2.52
N ASP A 151 -4.92 -17.26 3.49
CA ASP A 151 -6.33 -17.65 3.49
C ASP A 151 -7.11 -16.67 4.38
N LEU A 152 -8.06 -15.94 3.79
CA LEU A 152 -8.90 -14.97 4.52
C LEU A 152 -10.30 -15.49 4.83
N SER A 153 -10.57 -16.78 4.56
CA SER A 153 -11.92 -17.35 4.70
C SER A 153 -12.48 -17.28 6.12
N ASN A 154 -11.59 -17.27 7.13
CA ASN A 154 -11.97 -17.16 8.54
C ASN A 154 -12.22 -15.70 8.99
N GLU A 155 -11.57 -14.74 8.34
CA GLU A 155 -11.74 -13.31 8.63
C GLU A 155 -13.08 -12.78 8.09
N TYR A 156 -13.54 -13.36 6.99
CA TYR A 156 -14.81 -13.04 6.33
C TYR A 156 -15.90 -14.03 6.75
N LYS A 157 -16.67 -13.66 7.78
CA LYS A 157 -17.82 -14.40 8.29
C LYS A 157 -18.98 -14.33 7.30
N ASP A 158 -19.81 -15.37 7.32
CA ASP A 158 -20.99 -15.45 6.46
C ASP A 158 -21.95 -14.30 6.79
N ASP A 159 -22.51 -13.68 5.75
CA ASP A 159 -23.34 -12.47 5.82
C ASP A 159 -22.66 -11.25 6.48
N GLY A 160 -21.36 -11.32 6.77
CA GLY A 160 -20.60 -10.24 7.37
C GLY A 160 -20.51 -9.02 6.45
N ILE A 161 -20.59 -7.83 7.05
CA ILE A 161 -20.42 -6.55 6.36
C ILE A 161 -19.05 -5.99 6.72
N TYR A 162 -18.31 -5.63 5.68
CA TYR A 162 -16.91 -5.21 5.81
C TYR A 162 -16.66 -3.94 5.01
N THR A 163 -15.93 -3.00 5.60
CA THR A 163 -15.48 -1.79 4.92
C THR A 163 -14.05 -1.96 4.44
N TRP A 164 -13.80 -1.73 3.16
CA TRP A 164 -12.47 -1.71 2.58
C TRP A 164 -11.93 -0.30 2.57
N TRP A 165 -10.91 -0.04 3.39
CA TRP A 165 -10.30 1.28 3.50
C TRP A 165 -9.12 1.50 2.56
N THR A 166 -8.55 0.43 2.02
CA THR A 166 -7.51 0.49 0.98
C THR A 166 -8.12 0.61 -0.41
N PHE A 167 -7.31 1.05 -1.36
CA PHE A 167 -7.67 0.99 -2.77
C PHE A 167 -7.61 -0.47 -3.27
N GLY A 168 -8.73 -0.94 -3.82
CA GLY A 168 -8.87 -2.27 -4.39
C GLY A 168 -8.58 -2.27 -5.89
N SER A 169 -7.35 -2.64 -6.27
CA SER A 169 -7.00 -3.00 -7.65
C SER A 169 -7.66 -4.32 -8.04
N CYS A 170 -8.49 -4.31 -9.09
CA CYS A 170 -9.31 -5.43 -9.54
C CYS A 170 -9.22 -5.64 -11.06
N LEU A 171 -9.45 -6.88 -11.49
CA LEU A 171 -9.48 -7.28 -12.90
C LEU A 171 -10.84 -7.86 -13.28
N ARG A 172 -11.19 -7.81 -14.57
CA ARG A 172 -12.43 -8.42 -15.08
C ARG A 172 -12.28 -9.89 -15.44
N SER A 173 -11.04 -10.34 -15.72
CA SER A 173 -10.77 -11.71 -16.14
C SER A 173 -10.02 -12.51 -15.08
N LEU A 174 -10.55 -13.70 -14.78
CA LEU A 174 -9.85 -14.67 -13.94
C LEU A 174 -8.59 -15.22 -14.61
N ASP A 175 -8.49 -15.16 -15.95
CA ASP A 175 -7.28 -15.61 -16.64
C ASP A 175 -6.11 -14.66 -16.42
N GLN A 176 -6.36 -13.35 -16.40
CA GLN A 176 -5.35 -12.34 -16.05
C GLN A 176 -4.84 -12.53 -14.60
N MET A 177 -5.70 -13.01 -13.69
CA MET A 177 -5.33 -13.30 -12.30
C MET A 177 -4.23 -14.37 -12.17
N LYS A 178 -4.15 -15.31 -13.12
CA LYS A 178 -3.15 -16.40 -13.10
C LYS A 178 -1.72 -15.90 -13.25
N SER A 179 -1.53 -14.65 -13.71
CA SER A 179 -0.21 -14.03 -13.80
C SER A 179 0.43 -13.90 -12.41
N PRO A 180 1.74 -14.16 -12.26
CA PRO A 180 2.53 -13.85 -11.07
C PRO A 180 2.61 -12.35 -10.74
N ARG A 181 1.93 -11.47 -11.49
CA ARG A 181 1.70 -10.07 -11.12
C ARG A 181 0.48 -9.86 -10.22
N PHE A 182 -0.56 -10.68 -10.38
CA PHE A 182 -1.82 -10.56 -9.64
C PHE A 182 -1.92 -11.59 -8.53
N LEU A 183 -2.20 -12.86 -8.86
CA LEU A 183 -2.37 -13.93 -7.87
C LEU A 183 -1.32 -15.04 -8.02
N GLY A 184 -0.94 -15.37 -9.26
CA GLY A 184 -0.15 -16.57 -9.54
C GLY A 184 -0.96 -17.86 -9.43
N LYS A 185 -0.28 -19.01 -9.53
CA LYS A 185 -0.91 -20.34 -9.64
C LYS A 185 -0.71 -21.26 -8.44
N GLN A 186 0.18 -20.92 -7.51
CA GLN A 186 0.60 -21.81 -6.43
C GLN A 186 0.53 -21.14 -5.06
N GLY A 187 0.59 -21.95 -4.00
CA GLY A 187 0.55 -21.52 -2.62
C GLY A 187 -0.85 -21.11 -2.12
N VAL A 188 -0.98 -20.99 -0.80
CA VAL A 188 -2.21 -20.52 -0.17
C VAL A 188 -2.54 -19.11 -0.63
N ARG A 189 -3.73 -18.94 -1.18
CA ARG A 189 -4.14 -17.67 -1.78
C ARG A 189 -5.64 -17.46 -1.72
N THR A 190 -6.05 -16.19 -1.74
CA THR A 190 -7.44 -15.78 -1.69
C THR A 190 -7.79 -14.96 -2.93
N VAL A 191 -8.93 -15.27 -3.56
CA VAL A 191 -9.54 -14.45 -4.61
C VAL A 191 -10.86 -13.92 -4.09
N PHE A 192 -10.99 -12.59 -4.09
CA PHE A 192 -12.28 -11.95 -3.96
C PHE A 192 -12.95 -11.93 -5.33
N LYS A 193 -14.12 -12.55 -5.41
CA LYS A 193 -15.10 -12.31 -6.47
C LYS A 193 -16.00 -11.21 -5.96
N ILE A 194 -16.06 -10.09 -6.66
CA ILE A 194 -16.70 -8.86 -6.17
C ILE A 194 -17.79 -8.46 -7.15
N ASP A 195 -19.04 -8.45 -6.70
CA ASP A 195 -20.16 -7.84 -7.42
C ASP A 195 -20.20 -6.34 -7.06
N CYS A 196 -19.72 -5.48 -7.97
CA CYS A 196 -19.56 -4.04 -7.75
C CYS A 196 -20.23 -3.21 -8.85
N TYR A 197 -20.58 -1.97 -8.52
CA TYR A 197 -21.15 -1.00 -9.46
C TYR A 197 -20.47 0.38 -9.38
N SER A 198 -19.78 0.70 -8.28
CA SER A 198 -19.10 1.99 -8.09
C SER A 198 -17.63 2.00 -8.51
N GLY A 199 -17.08 0.86 -8.96
CA GLY A 199 -15.70 0.78 -9.44
C GLY A 199 -15.41 1.74 -10.59
N LYS A 200 -14.18 2.24 -10.66
CA LYS A 200 -13.70 3.16 -11.70
C LYS A 200 -12.76 2.42 -12.62
N ARG A 201 -13.02 2.47 -13.93
CA ARG A 201 -12.11 1.92 -14.94
C ARG A 201 -10.92 2.88 -15.09
N LEU A 202 -9.71 2.38 -14.94
CA LEU A 202 -8.52 3.21 -15.06
C LEU A 202 -8.18 3.49 -16.53
N PRO A 203 -8.05 4.77 -16.94
CA PRO A 203 -7.64 5.10 -18.30
C PRO A 203 -6.24 4.55 -18.58
N LEU A 204 -6.02 4.09 -19.81
CA LEU A 204 -4.71 3.67 -20.32
C LEU A 204 -4.02 2.53 -19.53
N SER A 205 -4.77 1.80 -18.69
CA SER A 205 -4.31 0.54 -18.10
C SER A 205 -4.28 -0.55 -19.16
N GLU A 206 -3.12 -1.19 -19.34
CA GLU A 206 -2.97 -2.33 -20.26
C GLU A 206 -3.82 -3.55 -19.84
N ASP A 207 -4.14 -3.65 -18.55
CA ASP A 207 -4.82 -4.79 -17.94
C ASP A 207 -6.35 -4.63 -17.81
N ASP A 208 -6.91 -3.52 -18.31
CA ASP A 208 -8.32 -3.14 -18.12
C ASP A 208 -8.70 -3.07 -16.62
N GLU A 209 -7.81 -2.49 -15.82
CA GLU A 209 -7.91 -2.48 -14.37
C GLU A 209 -9.07 -1.61 -13.87
N ILE A 210 -9.81 -2.14 -12.90
CA ILE A 210 -10.86 -1.44 -12.17
C ILE A 210 -10.33 -1.15 -10.77
N ILE A 211 -10.39 0.12 -10.37
CA ILE A 211 -10.05 0.53 -9.02
C ILE A 211 -11.33 0.71 -8.19
N LEU A 212 -11.30 0.14 -7.00
CA LEU A 212 -12.25 0.40 -5.92
C LEU A 212 -11.59 1.40 -4.97
N THR A 213 -12.24 2.54 -4.72
CA THR A 213 -11.72 3.53 -3.78
C THR A 213 -11.94 3.09 -2.33
N PRO A 214 -11.18 3.67 -1.37
CA PRO A 214 -11.45 3.51 0.05
C PRO A 214 -12.92 3.74 0.44
N GLY A 215 -13.36 3.11 1.53
CA GLY A 215 -14.66 3.33 2.15
C GLY A 215 -15.83 2.53 1.58
N PHE A 216 -15.61 1.63 0.62
CA PHE A 216 -16.68 0.76 0.10
C PHE A 216 -17.07 -0.33 1.09
N HIS A 217 -18.37 -0.66 1.11
CA HIS A 217 -18.94 -1.69 1.98
C HIS A 217 -19.27 -2.91 1.16
N PHE A 218 -18.88 -4.05 1.67
CA PHE A 218 -19.11 -5.32 1.03
C PHE A 218 -19.78 -6.28 2.00
N GLN A 219 -20.85 -6.91 1.55
CA GLN A 219 -21.47 -8.03 2.24
C GLN A 219 -20.90 -9.34 1.70
N VAL A 220 -20.54 -10.27 2.57
CA VAL A 220 -20.18 -11.64 2.18
C VAL A 220 -21.42 -12.38 1.70
N VAL A 221 -21.39 -12.85 0.46
CA VAL A 221 -22.47 -13.62 -0.17
C VAL A 221 -22.18 -15.12 -0.15
N GLY A 222 -20.91 -15.51 -0.12
CA GLY A 222 -20.52 -16.91 -0.02
C GLY A 222 -19.03 -17.13 -0.07
N LYS A 223 -18.60 -18.37 0.23
CA LYS A 223 -17.21 -18.79 0.18
C LYS A 223 -17.09 -20.14 -0.52
N LEU A 224 -16.01 -20.32 -1.25
CA LEU A 224 -15.67 -21.58 -1.91
C LEU A 224 -14.19 -21.88 -1.69
N ARG A 225 -13.90 -23.04 -1.11
CA ARG A 225 -12.52 -23.54 -1.02
C ARG A 225 -12.29 -24.54 -2.14
N SER A 226 -11.30 -24.26 -2.98
CA SER A 226 -10.85 -25.19 -4.02
C SER A 226 -9.80 -26.15 -3.46
N LEU A 227 -9.56 -27.26 -4.17
CA LEU A 227 -8.57 -28.26 -3.78
C LEU A 227 -7.12 -27.75 -3.86
N ASP A 228 -6.85 -26.68 -4.64
CA ASP A 228 -5.50 -26.19 -4.96
C ASP A 228 -5.01 -25.03 -4.08
N ASP A 229 -5.35 -25.03 -2.79
CA ASP A 229 -5.03 -23.95 -1.82
C ASP A 229 -5.54 -22.56 -2.24
N LEU A 230 -6.53 -22.52 -3.14
CA LEU A 230 -7.23 -21.33 -3.59
C LEU A 230 -8.56 -21.19 -2.85
N ASN A 231 -8.67 -20.14 -2.05
CA ASN A 231 -9.91 -19.75 -1.39
C ASN A 231 -10.58 -18.64 -2.19
N THR A 232 -11.88 -18.77 -2.45
CA THR A 232 -12.68 -17.74 -3.10
C THR A 232 -13.70 -17.19 -2.13
N ILE A 233 -13.71 -15.88 -1.96
CA ILE A 233 -14.70 -15.16 -1.15
C ILE A 233 -15.54 -14.33 -2.11
N TYR A 234 -16.84 -14.63 -2.16
CA TYR A 234 -17.80 -13.85 -2.93
C TYR A 234 -18.38 -12.75 -2.05
N ILE A 235 -18.18 -11.51 -2.48
CA ILE A 235 -18.70 -10.32 -1.80
C ILE A 235 -19.48 -9.44 -2.77
N ARG A 236 -20.45 -8.70 -2.24
CA ARG A 236 -21.27 -7.75 -3.01
C ARG A 236 -21.18 -6.36 -2.40
N GLU A 237 -20.97 -5.37 -3.24
CA GLU A 237 -21.04 -3.96 -2.88
C GLU A 237 -22.45 -3.61 -2.40
N ILE A 238 -22.55 -2.97 -1.24
CA ILE A 238 -23.80 -2.46 -0.71
C ILE A 238 -23.71 -0.94 -0.53
N SER A 239 -24.76 -0.22 -0.93
CA SER A 239 -24.82 1.22 -0.68
C SER A 239 -24.98 1.45 0.83
N SER A 240 -24.06 2.21 1.40
CA SER A 240 -24.14 2.67 2.78
C SER A 240 -24.47 4.15 2.75
N SER A 241 -25.73 4.48 3.01
CA SER A 241 -26.27 5.85 3.05
C SER A 241 -25.56 6.80 4.04
N SER A 242 -24.59 6.30 4.81
CA SER A 242 -23.88 7.04 5.86
C SER A 242 -22.35 7.05 5.70
N THR A 243 -21.78 6.43 4.67
CA THR A 243 -20.31 6.16 4.61
C THR A 243 -19.69 6.23 3.22
N GLU A 244 -20.45 6.51 2.15
CA GLU A 244 -19.86 6.73 0.83
C GLU A 244 -18.96 7.97 0.87
N ILE A 245 -17.68 7.80 0.54
CA ILE A 245 -16.82 8.92 0.20
C ILE A 245 -17.39 9.50 -1.08
N ILE A 246 -18.15 10.59 -0.97
CA ILE A 246 -18.59 11.34 -2.14
C ILE A 246 -17.34 11.99 -2.71
N LEU A 247 -16.69 11.34 -3.68
CA LEU A 247 -15.52 11.90 -4.34
C LEU A 247 -15.87 13.30 -4.87
N PRO A 248 -14.99 14.28 -4.69
CA PRO A 248 -15.34 15.65 -5.00
C PRO A 248 -15.53 15.78 -6.52
N VAL A 249 -16.70 16.27 -6.94
CA VAL A 249 -16.86 16.85 -8.27
C VAL A 249 -16.41 18.30 -8.13
N PRO A 250 -15.40 18.76 -8.91
CA PRO A 250 -14.95 20.13 -8.76
C PRO A 250 -16.08 21.10 -9.10
N VAL A 251 -16.39 21.98 -8.16
CA VAL A 251 -17.09 23.22 -8.49
C VAL A 251 -16.09 24.05 -9.29
N VAL A 252 -16.41 24.33 -10.55
CA VAL A 252 -15.63 25.25 -11.38
C VAL A 252 -15.80 26.65 -10.79
N THR A 253 -14.93 27.02 -9.86
CA THR A 253 -14.77 28.41 -9.46
C THR A 253 -13.84 29.06 -10.48
N THR A 254 -14.42 29.83 -11.39
CA THR A 254 -13.69 30.81 -12.20
C THR A 254 -12.97 31.76 -11.25
N ILE A 255 -11.66 31.60 -11.11
CA ILE A 255 -10.81 32.55 -10.39
C ILE A 255 -10.50 33.67 -11.39
N GLU A 256 -11.13 34.82 -11.21
CA GLU A 256 -10.66 36.07 -11.81
C GLU A 256 -9.26 36.37 -11.24
N GLU A 257 -8.29 36.61 -12.13
CA GLU A 257 -6.94 37.04 -11.76
C GLU A 257 -7.00 38.31 -10.91
N PRO A 258 -6.29 38.39 -9.77
CA PRO A 258 -6.14 39.66 -9.08
C PRO A 258 -5.07 40.49 -9.79
N GLU A 259 -5.51 41.62 -10.35
CA GLU A 259 -4.61 42.69 -10.78
C GLU A 259 -3.91 43.35 -9.57
N GLU A 260 -2.62 43.60 -9.79
CA GLU A 260 -1.71 44.56 -9.14
C GLU A 260 -0.74 44.15 -8.00
N PRO A 261 0.48 44.76 -8.01
CA PRO A 261 1.66 44.24 -7.32
C PRO A 261 1.95 44.99 -6.02
N LEU A 262 2.39 44.27 -4.98
CA LEU A 262 2.92 44.90 -3.76
C LEU A 262 4.37 44.55 -3.48
N SER A 263 5.11 45.62 -3.24
CA SER A 263 6.54 45.77 -3.12
C SER A 263 7.08 45.40 -1.74
N LEU A 264 8.39 45.11 -1.74
CA LEU A 264 9.37 45.09 -0.64
C LEU A 264 8.88 45.48 0.76
N ILE A 265 8.98 44.54 1.71
CA ILE A 265 9.48 44.81 3.07
C ILE A 265 10.39 43.67 3.52
N VAL A 266 11.70 43.93 3.48
CA VAL A 266 12.73 43.17 4.20
C VAL A 266 12.71 43.61 5.66
N LYS A 267 12.50 42.69 6.60
CA LYS A 267 12.88 42.87 8.01
C LYS A 267 13.59 41.61 8.53
N THR A 268 14.90 41.73 8.62
CA THR A 268 15.86 40.89 9.36
C THR A 268 15.58 40.83 10.85
N ILE A 269 15.61 39.65 11.48
CA ILE A 269 16.07 39.43 12.89
C ILE A 269 16.64 37.97 13.00
N PRO A 270 17.37 37.56 14.07
CA PRO A 270 18.82 37.39 14.08
C PRO A 270 19.31 35.93 14.26
N GLN A 271 20.59 35.69 13.96
CA GLN A 271 21.27 34.42 14.17
C GLN A 271 21.54 34.13 15.66
N GLY A 272 20.93 33.08 16.20
CA GLY A 272 21.30 32.44 17.45
C GLY A 272 21.96 31.08 17.21
N LYS A 273 23.27 30.98 17.47
CA LYS A 273 24.03 29.73 17.43
C LYS A 273 23.70 28.88 18.65
N SER A 274 23.14 27.67 18.47
CA SER A 274 23.34 26.60 19.46
C SER A 274 23.37 25.19 18.83
N SER A 275 24.49 24.51 19.10
CA SER A 275 24.67 23.05 19.21
C SER A 275 23.89 22.14 18.23
N MET A 276 24.41 22.03 17.02
CA MET A 276 23.87 21.22 15.92
C MET A 276 24.62 19.90 15.75
N LYS A 277 24.84 19.10 16.82
CA LYS A 277 25.48 17.78 16.67
C LYS A 277 24.85 16.60 17.43
N SER A 278 24.09 16.79 18.52
CA SER A 278 23.46 15.65 19.24
C SER A 278 22.00 15.36 18.85
N ARG A 279 21.23 16.35 18.38
CA ARG A 279 19.80 16.17 17.98
C ARG A 279 19.59 15.41 16.66
N LYS A 280 20.55 15.47 15.71
CA LYS A 280 20.47 14.71 14.45
C LYS A 280 20.65 13.20 14.67
N SER A 281 21.47 12.81 15.64
CA SER A 281 21.72 11.41 16.00
C SER A 281 20.49 10.80 16.69
N LEU A 282 19.92 11.48 17.68
CA LEU A 282 18.74 10.99 18.41
C LEU A 282 17.49 10.89 17.53
N LYS A 283 17.24 11.89 16.66
CA LYS A 283 16.12 11.84 15.71
C LYS A 283 16.26 10.69 14.70
N ASN A 284 17.47 10.37 14.23
CA ASN A 284 17.70 9.22 13.35
C ASN A 284 17.50 7.88 14.05
N THR A 285 17.86 7.77 15.33
CA THR A 285 17.66 6.55 16.13
C THR A 285 16.20 6.35 16.49
N THR A 286 15.48 7.41 16.90
CA THR A 286 14.03 7.36 17.16
C THR A 286 13.23 7.10 15.88
N TYR A 287 13.61 7.71 14.74
CA TYR A 287 12.98 7.46 13.44
C TYR A 287 13.26 6.04 12.93
N ARG A 288 14.42 5.44 13.25
CA ARG A 288 14.69 4.02 12.99
C ARG A 288 13.90 3.09 13.90
N ILE A 289 13.79 3.38 15.19
CA ILE A 289 13.03 2.57 16.15
C ILE A 289 11.54 2.58 15.79
N ILE A 290 10.98 3.75 15.43
CA ILE A 290 9.59 3.89 14.95
C ILE A 290 9.39 3.19 13.60
N LYS A 291 10.35 3.33 12.66
CA LYS A 291 10.31 2.62 11.37
C LYS A 291 10.42 1.10 11.53
N MET A 292 10.96 0.59 12.64
CA MET A 292 11.19 -0.84 12.85
C MET A 292 10.15 -1.50 13.73
N SER A 293 9.53 -0.78 14.67
CA SER A 293 8.32 -1.24 15.35
C SER A 293 7.12 -1.33 14.39
N LYS A 294 7.14 -0.56 13.29
CA LYS A 294 6.14 -0.53 12.20
C LYS A 294 6.37 -1.54 11.06
N VAL A 295 7.52 -2.23 10.99
CA VAL A 295 7.81 -3.27 9.95
C VAL A 295 7.40 -4.69 10.39
N LEU A 296 6.94 -4.83 11.63
CA LEU A 296 6.51 -6.10 12.21
C LEU A 296 5.06 -6.35 11.86
N HIS A 297 4.82 -7.06 10.76
CA HIS A 297 3.49 -7.54 10.44
C HIS A 297 3.15 -8.65 11.44
N VAL A 298 2.19 -8.34 12.31
CA VAL A 298 1.51 -9.32 13.15
C VAL A 298 0.39 -9.89 12.27
N CYS A 299 0.63 -11.04 11.62
CA CYS A 299 -0.36 -11.67 10.73
C CYS A 299 -1.63 -12.10 11.47
N SER A 300 -1.55 -12.21 12.81
CA SER A 300 -2.62 -12.33 13.79
C SER A 300 -1.96 -12.15 15.18
N ASP A 301 -2.71 -11.90 16.26
CA ASP A 301 -2.18 -11.70 17.64
C ASP A 301 -1.21 -12.80 18.14
N HIS A 302 -1.02 -13.86 17.37
CA HIS A 302 -0.24 -15.05 17.69
C HIS A 302 0.91 -15.33 16.70
N ILE A 303 1.09 -14.53 15.63
CA ILE A 303 2.08 -14.78 14.56
C ILE A 303 2.94 -13.53 14.33
N LEU A 304 4.27 -13.68 14.40
CA LEU A 304 5.24 -12.64 14.07
C LEU A 304 6.00 -13.00 12.78
N GLU A 305 5.70 -12.27 11.72
CA GLU A 305 6.26 -12.49 10.38
C GLU A 305 7.40 -11.50 10.08
N LEU A 306 8.61 -12.04 9.98
CA LEU A 306 9.85 -11.31 9.72
C LEU A 306 10.59 -11.80 8.48
N SER A 307 9.97 -12.69 7.69
CA SER A 307 10.59 -13.30 6.52
C SER A 307 11.08 -12.26 5.50
N GLY A 308 12.25 -12.53 4.92
CA GLY A 308 12.86 -11.67 3.90
C GLY A 308 13.35 -10.31 4.41
N LYS A 309 13.17 -9.98 5.69
CA LYS A 309 13.60 -8.70 6.27
C LYS A 309 15.10 -8.74 6.59
N ARG A 310 15.86 -7.80 6.04
CA ARG A 310 17.27 -7.55 6.44
C ARG A 310 17.32 -6.77 7.75
N LEU A 311 17.26 -7.46 8.87
CA LEU A 311 17.34 -6.87 10.21
C LEU A 311 18.80 -6.76 10.69
N ARG A 312 19.15 -5.69 11.40
CA ARG A 312 20.42 -5.66 12.16
C ARG A 312 20.26 -6.49 13.44
N ILE A 313 21.36 -6.76 14.13
CA ILE A 313 21.33 -7.59 15.34
C ILE A 313 20.61 -6.90 16.51
N ASP A 314 20.85 -5.60 16.73
CA ASP A 314 20.23 -4.84 17.81
C ASP A 314 18.71 -4.71 17.59
N ASP A 315 18.35 -4.48 16.34
CA ASP A 315 16.99 -4.45 15.85
C ASP A 315 16.25 -5.76 16.12
N LEU A 316 16.82 -6.89 15.69
CA LEU A 316 16.28 -8.22 15.93
C LEU A 316 16.09 -8.49 17.43
N LYS A 317 17.10 -8.14 18.24
CA LYS A 317 17.04 -8.31 19.69
C LYS A 317 15.90 -7.51 20.31
N HIS A 318 15.73 -6.26 19.90
CA HIS A 318 14.68 -5.39 20.41
C HIS A 318 13.28 -5.91 20.03
N ILE A 319 13.07 -6.22 18.74
CA ILE A 319 11.83 -6.78 18.21
C ILE A 319 11.42 -8.04 18.97
N LEU A 320 12.34 -9.00 19.12
CA LEU A 320 12.06 -10.27 19.77
C LEU A 320 11.76 -10.10 21.26
N ASN A 321 12.47 -9.21 21.97
CA ASN A 321 12.20 -8.93 23.38
C ASN A 321 10.86 -8.25 23.62
N GLU A 322 10.49 -7.28 22.78
CA GLU A 322 9.21 -6.59 22.93
C GLU A 322 8.02 -7.49 22.57
N ARG A 323 8.17 -8.31 21.53
CA ARG A 323 7.02 -9.03 20.95
C ARG A 323 6.86 -10.45 21.47
N LEU A 324 7.93 -11.20 21.74
CA LEU A 324 7.82 -12.56 22.28
C LEU A 324 7.29 -12.61 23.72
N THR A 325 7.10 -11.46 24.38
CA THR A 325 6.36 -11.38 25.66
C THR A 325 4.83 -11.34 25.46
N GLN A 326 4.36 -11.06 24.23
CA GLN A 326 2.95 -10.91 23.88
C GLN A 326 2.40 -12.18 23.20
N LYS A 327 2.24 -13.30 23.93
CA LYS A 327 1.51 -14.53 23.49
C LYS A 327 1.75 -15.04 22.04
N ILE A 328 2.88 -14.73 21.41
CA ILE A 328 3.19 -15.21 20.06
C ILE A 328 3.41 -16.72 20.10
N THR A 329 2.78 -17.42 19.15
CA THR A 329 2.88 -18.86 18.94
C THR A 329 3.68 -19.24 17.69
N ILE A 330 3.78 -18.36 16.69
CA ILE A 330 4.52 -18.61 15.45
C ILE A 330 5.47 -17.46 15.16
N LEU A 331 6.75 -17.77 14.90
CA LEU A 331 7.78 -16.82 14.53
C LEU A 331 8.41 -17.24 13.21
N ASN A 332 8.25 -16.42 12.17
CA ASN A 332 8.86 -16.67 10.87
C ASN A 332 10.03 -15.73 10.61
N LEU A 333 11.24 -16.29 10.55
CA LEU A 333 12.51 -15.60 10.29
C LEU A 333 13.17 -16.12 9.01
N SER A 334 12.43 -16.75 8.12
CA SER A 334 12.97 -17.29 6.87
C SER A 334 13.59 -16.20 5.99
N LYS A 335 14.67 -16.50 5.26
CA LYS A 335 15.34 -15.53 4.36
C LYS A 335 15.77 -14.20 5.02
N THR A 336 16.10 -14.17 6.33
CA THR A 336 16.49 -12.94 7.06
C THR A 336 18.00 -12.72 7.15
N ASN A 337 18.80 -13.55 6.47
CA ASN A 337 20.25 -13.56 6.53
C ASN A 337 20.74 -13.66 8.00
N LEU A 338 20.33 -14.73 8.66
CA LEU A 338 20.74 -15.04 10.03
C LEU A 338 22.24 -15.36 10.06
N THR A 339 23.01 -14.46 10.67
CA THR A 339 24.40 -14.71 11.03
C THR A 339 24.46 -15.45 12.36
N LYS A 340 25.59 -16.11 12.66
CA LYS A 340 25.83 -16.79 13.95
C LYS A 340 25.51 -15.92 15.17
N ALA A 341 25.78 -14.61 15.09
CA ALA A 341 25.46 -13.67 16.15
C ALA A 341 23.95 -13.45 16.34
N LYS A 342 23.17 -13.41 15.24
CA LYS A 342 21.70 -13.32 15.30
C LYS A 342 21.06 -14.61 15.83
N VAL A 343 21.58 -15.77 15.44
CA VAL A 343 21.13 -17.09 15.95
C VAL A 343 21.31 -17.17 17.46
N LYS A 344 22.44 -16.69 17.99
CA LYS A 344 22.69 -16.64 19.44
C LYS A 344 21.66 -15.78 20.18
N VAL A 345 21.29 -14.62 19.62
CA VAL A 345 20.25 -13.75 20.18
C VAL A 345 18.89 -14.46 20.19
N ILE A 346 18.52 -15.13 19.09
CA ILE A 346 17.28 -15.91 19.01
C ILE A 346 17.27 -17.00 20.08
N ALA A 347 18.34 -17.80 20.18
CA ALA A 347 18.45 -18.87 21.16
C ALA A 347 18.37 -18.38 22.61
N GLU A 348 18.94 -17.20 22.92
CA GLU A 348 18.86 -16.60 24.25
C GLU A 348 17.43 -16.19 24.62
N ILE A 349 16.71 -15.59 23.68
CA ILE A 349 15.33 -15.12 23.92
C ILE A 349 14.35 -16.30 23.98
N LEU A 350 14.56 -17.34 23.17
CA LEU A 350 13.74 -18.56 23.20
C LEU A 350 13.82 -19.32 24.52
N ARG A 351 14.93 -19.22 25.27
CA ARG A 351 15.02 -19.83 26.62
C ARG A 351 14.00 -19.27 27.60
N THR A 352 13.56 -18.05 27.38
CA THR A 352 12.62 -17.33 28.26
C THR A 352 11.20 -17.26 27.71
N ASN A 353 10.98 -17.71 26.47
CA ASN A 353 9.66 -17.71 25.85
C ASN A 353 8.96 -19.07 26.08
N LEU A 354 7.73 -19.03 26.61
CA LEU A 354 6.93 -20.23 26.90
C LEU A 354 5.74 -20.41 25.94
N THR A 355 5.57 -19.54 24.96
CA THR A 355 4.36 -19.47 24.12
C THR A 355 4.60 -19.87 22.67
N LEU A 356 5.84 -19.84 22.21
CA LEU A 356 6.20 -20.16 20.82
C LEU A 356 6.09 -21.66 20.57
N ILE A 357 5.32 -22.02 19.56
CA ILE A 357 5.03 -23.39 19.12
C ILE A 357 5.75 -23.68 17.79
N GLU A 358 5.88 -22.67 16.92
CA GLU A 358 6.49 -22.81 15.61
C GLU A 358 7.55 -21.73 15.36
N LEU A 359 8.72 -22.17 14.87
CA LEU A 359 9.83 -21.32 14.48
C LEU A 359 10.29 -21.68 13.07
N ASN A 360 10.06 -20.78 12.11
CA ASN A 360 10.51 -20.97 10.72
C ASN A 360 11.82 -20.23 10.47
N LEU A 361 12.92 -20.99 10.29
CA LEU A 361 14.25 -20.46 9.96
C LEU A 361 14.70 -20.79 8.53
N SER A 362 13.80 -21.27 7.67
CA SER A 362 14.13 -21.75 6.33
C SER A 362 14.86 -20.69 5.48
N TYR A 363 15.68 -21.17 4.53
CA TYR A 363 16.42 -20.30 3.60
C TYR A 363 17.32 -19.25 4.29
N ASN A 364 17.86 -19.59 5.47
CA ASN A 364 18.96 -18.86 6.08
C ASN A 364 20.26 -19.65 5.94
N PRO A 365 21.42 -18.98 5.85
CA PRO A 365 22.73 -19.63 5.79
C PRO A 365 23.14 -20.14 7.18
N LEU A 366 22.35 -21.04 7.74
CA LEU A 366 22.62 -21.73 9.00
C LEU A 366 23.55 -22.91 8.67
N ASP A 367 24.84 -22.68 8.76
CA ASP A 367 25.84 -23.74 8.73
C ASP A 367 25.72 -24.63 10.00
N ASN A 368 26.75 -25.39 10.34
CA ASN A 368 26.79 -26.23 11.55
C ASN A 368 26.68 -25.42 12.87
N ALA A 369 26.55 -24.09 12.83
CA ALA A 369 26.29 -23.25 13.99
C ALA A 369 24.80 -22.92 14.24
N GLY A 370 23.89 -23.44 13.40
CA GLY A 370 22.44 -23.33 13.53
C GLY A 370 21.86 -24.08 14.72
#